data_AF-A0A109K1N2-F1
#
_entry.id   AF-A0A109K1N2-F1
#
_cell.length_a   1.000
_cell.length_b   1.000
_cell.length_c   1.000
_cell.angle_alpha   90.00
_cell.angle_beta   90.00
_cell.angle_gamma   90.00
#
_symmetry.space_group_name_H-M   'P 1'
#
loop_
_entity.id
_entity.type
_entity.pdbx_description
1 polymer ?
#
loop_
_entity_poly.entity_id
_entity_poly.type
_entity_poly.pdbx_seq_one_letter_code
_entity_poly.pdbx_strand_id
1 'polypeptide(L)'
;MFDAQCDLAAVVYDDHDDPDAVLRDFADGLNTRGFRAVGMVQTGQCADSSLSAVLVHNGETLLLALPASPNPTSLGATSCKLDLARLQDAGTRVASALEAGADILIVNRFGKRERDGKGLGYLIERALASDIPVIIAVSRQSFADWIKFAGGMSVKLACEPQALDAWWRSVSLRNAARTAPAHTTVCETLK
;
A
#
# COMPACT_ATOMS: atom_id res chain seq x y z
N MET A 1 -7.63 0.52 -23.11
CA MET A 1 -8.45 -0.32 -22.20
C MET A 1 -7.48 -0.81 -21.14
N PHE A 2 -7.32 -0.06 -20.06
CA PHE A 2 -6.40 -0.44 -18.98
C PHE A 2 -7.09 -1.53 -18.17
N ASP A 3 -6.40 -2.65 -17.96
CA ASP A 3 -6.90 -3.83 -17.25
C ASP A 3 -7.45 -3.45 -15.88
N ALA A 4 -8.77 -3.24 -15.77
CA ALA A 4 -9.48 -3.10 -14.49
C ALA A 4 -9.56 -4.45 -13.73
N GLN A 5 -8.81 -5.45 -14.19
CA GLN A 5 -8.84 -6.84 -13.75
C GLN A 5 -7.64 -7.24 -12.88
N CYS A 6 -6.67 -6.36 -12.64
CA CYS A 6 -5.55 -6.67 -11.75
C CYS A 6 -5.90 -6.39 -10.28
N ASP A 7 -5.45 -7.29 -9.40
CA ASP A 7 -5.52 -7.14 -7.94
C ASP A 7 -4.38 -6.26 -7.40
N LEU A 8 -3.53 -5.73 -8.28
CA LEU A 8 -2.47 -4.77 -7.98
C LEU A 8 -2.81 -3.41 -8.59
N ALA A 9 -2.93 -2.38 -7.76
CA ALA A 9 -3.19 -1.00 -8.17
C ALA A 9 -2.09 -0.04 -7.73
N ALA A 10 -1.74 0.87 -8.63
CA ALA A 10 -0.85 1.98 -8.36
C ALA A 10 -1.63 3.30 -8.40
N VAL A 11 -1.72 3.96 -7.25
CA VAL A 11 -2.19 5.34 -7.14
C VAL A 11 -1.07 6.25 -7.61
N VAL A 12 -1.27 6.84 -8.79
CA VAL A 12 -0.27 7.73 -9.39
C VAL A 12 -0.55 9.15 -8.98
N TYR A 13 0.45 9.76 -8.34
CA TYR A 13 0.36 11.11 -7.80
C TYR A 13 1.44 12.03 -8.41
N ASP A 14 1.11 13.30 -8.51
CA ASP A 14 1.99 14.42 -8.87
C ASP A 14 2.36 15.23 -7.62
N ASP A 15 3.26 16.22 -7.74
CA ASP A 15 3.84 16.93 -6.58
C ASP A 15 2.82 17.76 -5.75
N HIS A 16 1.61 17.96 -6.28
CA HIS A 16 0.52 18.72 -5.64
C HIS A 16 -0.49 17.81 -4.94
N ASP A 17 -0.40 16.50 -5.14
CA ASP A 17 -1.29 15.52 -4.56
C ASP A 17 -0.79 15.09 -3.17
N ASP A 18 -1.73 14.71 -2.31
CA ASP A 18 -1.44 14.07 -1.02
C ASP A 18 -1.89 12.60 -1.04
N PRO A 19 -1.06 11.68 -1.58
CA PRO A 19 -1.39 10.26 -1.61
C PRO A 19 -1.48 9.66 -0.21
N ASP A 20 -0.79 10.23 0.79
CA ASP A 20 -0.81 9.76 2.17
C ASP A 20 -2.18 10.01 2.79
N ALA A 21 -2.76 11.20 2.60
CA ALA A 21 -4.12 11.49 3.06
C ALA A 21 -5.15 10.60 2.35
N VAL A 22 -5.10 10.51 1.03
CA VAL A 22 -6.05 9.71 0.24
C VAL A 22 -6.02 8.23 0.63
N LEU A 23 -4.84 7.63 0.81
CA LEU A 23 -4.72 6.24 1.20
C LEU A 23 -5.17 5.98 2.65
N ARG A 24 -4.95 6.94 3.55
CA ARG A 24 -5.37 6.84 4.95
C ARG A 24 -6.89 6.90 5.06
N ASP A 25 -7.52 7.89 4.43
CA ASP A 25 -8.96 8.04 4.40
C ASP A 25 -9.64 6.81 3.78
N PHE A 26 -9.04 6.28 2.71
CA PHE A 26 -9.50 5.04 2.09
C PHE A 26 -9.40 3.84 3.04
N ALA A 27 -8.26 3.66 3.73
CA ALA A 27 -8.08 2.58 4.69
C ALA A 27 -9.08 2.68 5.86
N ASP A 28 -9.29 3.88 6.40
CA ASP A 28 -10.27 4.14 7.46
C ASP A 28 -11.70 3.86 6.98
N GLY A 29 -12.03 4.27 5.75
CA GLY A 29 -13.29 3.94 5.10
C GLY A 29 -13.52 2.42 4.94
N LEU A 30 -12.48 1.64 4.66
CA LEU A 30 -12.58 0.18 4.61
C LEU A 30 -12.78 -0.44 5.99
N ASN A 31 -11.98 -0.02 6.97
CA ASN A 31 -12.05 -0.52 8.34
C ASN A 31 -13.43 -0.25 8.97
N THR A 32 -13.99 0.94 8.75
CA THR A 32 -15.34 1.30 9.22
C THR A 32 -16.45 0.47 8.57
N ARG A 33 -16.22 -0.04 7.35
CA ARG A 33 -17.12 -0.95 6.63
C ARG A 33 -16.91 -2.43 7.00
N GLY A 34 -16.00 -2.72 7.92
CA GLY A 34 -15.71 -4.07 8.41
C GLY A 34 -14.71 -4.86 7.57
N PHE A 35 -14.09 -4.24 6.56
CA PHE A 35 -12.97 -4.84 5.85
C PHE A 35 -11.68 -4.58 6.63
N ARG A 36 -10.78 -5.57 6.64
CA ARG A 36 -9.50 -5.46 7.31
C ARG A 36 -8.43 -4.96 6.36
N ALA A 37 -8.20 -3.64 6.37
CA ALA A 37 -7.07 -3.04 5.67
C ALA A 37 -5.78 -3.23 6.49
N VAL A 38 -4.75 -3.82 5.87
CA VAL A 38 -3.43 -4.01 6.48
C VAL A 38 -2.40 -3.24 5.67
N GLY A 39 -1.38 -2.69 6.33
CA GLY A 39 -0.43 -1.84 5.65
C GLY A 39 0.14 -0.72 6.49
N MET A 40 0.83 0.19 5.81
CA MET A 40 1.32 1.43 6.37
C MET A 40 1.27 2.58 5.36
N VAL A 41 1.03 3.79 5.87
CA VAL A 41 1.01 5.04 5.09
C VAL A 41 1.91 6.05 5.79
N GLN A 42 2.65 6.88 5.04
CA GLN A 42 3.55 7.85 5.64
C GLN A 42 2.76 9.04 6.18
N THR A 43 3.33 9.76 7.15
CA THR A 43 2.79 11.02 7.67
C THR A 43 3.93 11.94 8.05
N GLY A 44 3.71 13.24 7.88
CA GLY A 44 4.72 14.27 8.08
C GLY A 44 5.67 14.44 6.89
N GLN A 45 6.51 15.48 6.96
CA GLN A 45 7.46 15.82 5.91
C GLN A 45 8.89 15.59 6.39
N CYS A 46 9.74 15.14 5.48
CA CYS A 46 11.15 14.96 5.77
C CYS A 46 11.81 16.30 6.14
N ALA A 47 11.32 17.43 5.60
CA ALA A 47 11.81 18.77 5.92
C ALA A 47 11.78 19.08 7.43
N ASP A 48 10.79 18.55 8.16
CA ASP A 48 10.58 18.82 9.59
C ASP A 48 11.17 17.73 10.49
N SER A 49 11.91 16.76 9.94
CA SER A 49 12.40 15.57 10.67
C SER A 49 11.29 14.80 11.40
N SER A 50 10.04 14.93 10.94
CA SER A 50 8.85 14.32 11.55
C SER A 50 8.31 13.12 10.77
N LEU A 51 9.03 12.67 9.73
CA LEU A 51 8.62 11.55 8.89
C LEU A 51 8.31 10.33 9.76
N SER A 52 7.05 9.92 9.72
CA SER A 52 6.50 8.79 10.45
C SER A 52 5.68 7.91 9.51
N ALA A 53 5.33 6.71 9.93
CA ALA A 53 4.39 5.84 9.25
C ALA A 53 3.27 5.45 10.22
N VAL A 54 2.04 5.49 9.72
CA VAL A 54 0.86 5.01 10.42
C VAL A 54 0.54 3.62 9.91
N LEU A 55 0.44 2.66 10.82
CA LEU A 55 -0.03 1.30 10.53
C LEU A 55 -1.56 1.33 10.41
N VAL A 56 -2.09 1.12 9.21
CA VAL A 56 -3.53 1.34 8.92
C VAL A 56 -4.47 0.32 9.57
N HIS A 57 -3.93 -0.79 10.09
CA HIS A 57 -4.71 -1.85 10.72
C HIS A 57 -4.94 -1.64 12.22
N ASN A 58 -4.17 -0.75 12.86
CA ASN A 58 -4.27 -0.50 14.31
C ASN A 58 -4.09 0.98 14.70
N GLY A 59 -3.79 1.87 13.73
CA GLY A 59 -3.58 3.30 13.94
C GLY A 59 -2.25 3.65 14.62
N GLU A 60 -1.36 2.68 14.86
CA GLU A 60 -0.08 2.93 15.51
C GLU A 60 0.81 3.82 14.62
N THR A 61 1.33 4.91 15.19
CA THR A 61 2.27 5.81 14.51
C THR A 61 3.71 5.49 14.91
N LEU A 62 4.54 5.22 13.92
CA LEU A 62 5.95 4.86 14.07
C LEU A 62 6.83 5.96 13.47
N LEU A 63 7.70 6.55 14.28
CA LEU A 63 8.70 7.50 13.75
C LEU A 63 9.66 6.76 12.80
N LEU A 64 9.88 7.33 11.61
CA LEU A 64 10.81 6.79 10.60
C LEU A 64 12.04 7.68 10.39
N ALA A 65 12.02 8.92 10.85
CA ALA A 65 13.17 9.82 10.78
C ALA A 65 14.23 9.45 11.83
N LEU A 66 15.52 9.54 11.45
CA LEU A 66 16.62 9.57 12.41
C LEU A 66 16.57 10.88 13.22
N PRO A 67 16.92 10.87 14.51
CA PRO A 67 16.99 12.08 15.31
C PRO A 67 17.98 13.07 14.69
N ALA A 68 17.60 14.36 14.68
CA ALA A 68 18.47 15.44 14.22
C ALA A 68 19.79 15.40 15.01
N SER A 69 20.92 15.38 14.30
CA SER A 69 22.24 15.38 14.94
C SER A 69 22.43 16.70 15.70
N PRO A 70 22.95 16.68 16.95
CA PRO A 70 23.12 17.89 17.76
C PRO A 70 24.18 18.89 17.24
N ASN A 71 24.88 18.58 16.14
CA ASN A 71 25.81 19.50 15.48
C ASN A 71 25.36 19.81 14.04
N PRO A 72 24.59 20.88 13.81
CA PRO A 72 24.28 21.35 12.46
C PRO A 72 25.48 22.12 11.88
N THR A 73 26.59 21.43 11.59
CA THR A 73 27.81 22.02 10.99
C THR A 73 27.74 22.22 9.47
N SER A 74 26.54 22.38 8.92
CA SER A 74 26.37 22.81 7.53
C SER A 74 25.08 23.60 7.37
N LEU A 75 25.22 24.92 7.19
CA LEU A 75 24.17 25.72 6.56
C LEU A 75 23.85 25.08 5.20
N GLY A 76 22.65 24.53 5.05
CA GLY A 76 22.09 24.30 3.70
C GLY A 76 21.31 23.02 3.44
N ALA A 77 21.30 22.00 4.30
CA ALA A 77 20.41 20.84 4.09
C ALA A 77 20.15 20.08 5.37
N THR A 78 18.95 20.22 5.93
CA THR A 78 18.40 19.25 6.89
C THR A 78 18.15 17.96 6.12
N SER A 79 19.20 17.16 5.90
CA SER A 79 19.04 15.84 5.29
C SER A 79 18.35 14.94 6.31
N CYS A 80 17.02 14.95 6.31
CA CYS A 80 16.25 13.96 7.06
C CYS A 80 16.59 12.59 6.47
N LYS A 81 17.26 11.78 7.29
CA LYS A 81 17.67 10.43 6.92
C LYS A 81 16.63 9.47 7.46
N LEU A 82 16.11 8.63 6.57
CA LEU A 82 15.24 7.53 6.91
C LEU A 82 16.01 6.51 7.77
N ASP A 83 15.47 6.17 8.93
CA ASP A 83 15.97 5.09 9.77
C ASP A 83 15.54 3.75 9.16
N LEU A 84 16.50 3.06 8.54
CA LEU A 84 16.23 1.82 7.83
C LEU A 84 15.80 0.70 8.77
N ALA A 85 16.27 0.70 10.02
CA ALA A 85 15.90 -0.29 11.02
C ALA A 85 14.45 -0.10 11.45
N ARG A 86 14.01 1.15 11.64
CA ARG A 86 12.60 1.46 11.94
C ARG A 86 11.66 1.11 10.80
N LEU A 87 12.07 1.37 9.55
CA LEU A 87 11.28 0.93 8.39
C LEU A 87 11.16 -0.59 8.33
N GLN A 88 12.25 -1.31 8.61
CA GLN A 88 12.24 -2.78 8.61
C GLN A 88 11.38 -3.36 9.75
N ASP A 89 11.42 -2.75 10.93
CA ASP A 89 10.52 -3.10 12.04
C ASP A 89 9.05 -2.88 11.66
N ALA A 90 8.71 -1.72 11.09
CA ALA A 90 7.39 -1.43 10.57
C ALA A 90 6.93 -2.46 9.52
N GLY A 91 7.82 -2.81 8.58
CA GLY A 91 7.55 -3.85 7.59
C GLY A 91 7.28 -5.22 8.22
N THR A 92 8.04 -5.59 9.25
CA THR A 92 7.86 -6.87 9.96
C THR A 92 6.49 -6.91 10.65
N ARG A 93 6.06 -5.82 11.27
CA ARG A 93 4.72 -5.71 11.89
C ARG A 93 3.61 -5.83 10.85
N VAL A 94 3.74 -5.17 9.70
CA VAL A 94 2.78 -5.30 8.59
C VAL A 94 2.76 -6.74 8.08
N ALA A 95 3.91 -7.40 7.95
CA ALA A 95 3.97 -8.81 7.55
C ALA A 95 3.21 -9.70 8.55
N SER A 96 3.46 -9.55 9.85
CA SER A 96 2.73 -10.31 10.88
C SER A 96 1.22 -10.05 10.84
N ALA A 97 0.81 -8.80 10.58
CA ALA A 97 -0.59 -8.47 10.41
C ALA A 97 -1.20 -9.13 9.17
N LEU A 98 -0.47 -9.19 8.04
CA LEU A 98 -0.90 -9.89 6.83
C LEU A 98 -1.10 -11.39 7.08
N GLU A 99 -0.17 -12.06 7.77
CA GLU A 99 -0.30 -13.49 8.10
C GLU A 99 -1.51 -13.77 9.01
N ALA A 100 -1.87 -12.83 9.87
CA ALA A 100 -3.09 -12.93 10.67
C ALA A 100 -4.38 -12.73 9.85
N GLY A 101 -4.27 -12.37 8.57
CA GLY A 101 -5.36 -12.11 7.63
C GLY A 101 -5.42 -10.65 7.14
N ALA A 102 -5.84 -10.43 5.91
CA ALA A 102 -6.17 -9.10 5.39
C ALA A 102 -7.10 -9.20 4.19
N ASP A 103 -7.97 -8.22 4.04
CA ASP A 103 -8.79 -8.07 2.82
C ASP A 103 -8.05 -7.27 1.74
N ILE A 104 -7.09 -6.45 2.15
CA ILE A 104 -6.28 -5.60 1.28
C ILE A 104 -4.97 -5.19 1.95
N LEU A 105 -3.90 -5.09 1.16
CA LEU A 105 -2.64 -4.48 1.54
C LEU A 105 -2.55 -3.05 0.99
N ILE A 106 -2.20 -2.08 1.85
CA ILE A 106 -1.94 -0.69 1.49
C ILE A 106 -0.49 -0.32 1.84
N VAL A 107 0.28 0.17 0.86
CA VAL A 107 1.69 0.50 1.07
C VAL A 107 2.02 1.89 0.51
N ASN A 108 2.75 2.70 1.28
CA ASN A 108 3.34 3.96 0.80
C ASN A 108 4.80 4.10 1.27
N ARG A 109 5.82 4.43 0.44
CA ARG A 109 5.85 4.81 -0.98
C ARG A 109 6.78 3.92 -1.80
N PHE A 110 6.49 3.72 -3.09
CA PHE A 110 7.47 3.13 -4.00
C PHE A 110 8.59 4.12 -4.30
N GLY A 111 9.80 3.85 -3.79
CA GLY A 111 10.97 4.69 -3.97
C GLY A 111 12.17 3.93 -4.56
N LYS A 112 13.34 4.58 -4.50
CA LYS A 112 14.61 3.97 -4.94
C LYS A 112 14.91 2.66 -4.21
N ARG A 113 14.50 2.55 -2.95
CA ARG A 113 14.74 1.40 -2.08
C ARG A 113 13.94 0.16 -2.52
N GLU A 114 12.66 0.34 -2.83
CA GLU A 114 11.77 -0.71 -3.32
C GLU A 114 12.25 -1.23 -4.68
N ARG A 115 12.72 -0.33 -5.56
CA ARG A 115 13.33 -0.70 -6.86
C ARG A 115 14.56 -1.57 -6.71
N ASP A 116 15.38 -1.32 -5.70
CA ASP A 116 16.60 -2.11 -5.43
C ASP A 116 16.29 -3.44 -4.69
N GLY A 117 15.01 -3.79 -4.52
CA GLY A 117 14.57 -4.96 -3.74
C GLY A 117 14.81 -4.82 -2.23
N LYS A 118 15.11 -3.61 -1.77
CA LYS A 118 15.53 -3.28 -0.39
C LYS A 118 14.50 -2.38 0.27
N GLY A 119 13.33 -2.90 0.60
CA GLY A 119 12.26 -2.11 1.20
C GLY A 119 11.03 -2.95 1.45
N LEU A 120 9.87 -2.42 1.13
CA LEU A 120 8.58 -3.06 1.38
C LEU A 120 8.08 -3.95 0.23
N GLY A 121 8.91 -4.18 -0.80
CA GLY A 121 8.55 -4.99 -1.97
C GLY A 121 8.14 -6.43 -1.61
N TYR A 122 8.78 -7.04 -0.62
CA TYR A 122 8.43 -8.39 -0.17
C TYR A 122 7.00 -8.48 0.41
N LEU A 123 6.44 -7.38 0.92
CA LEU A 123 5.04 -7.36 1.40
C LEU A 123 4.07 -7.47 0.22
N ILE A 124 4.40 -6.84 -0.91
CA ILE A 124 3.62 -6.94 -2.14
C ILE A 124 3.63 -8.38 -2.64
N GLU A 125 4.82 -9.01 -2.70
CA GLU A 125 4.94 -10.41 -3.10
C GLU A 125 4.13 -11.35 -2.20
N ARG A 126 4.20 -11.16 -0.86
CA ARG A 126 3.41 -11.94 0.10
C ARG A 126 1.91 -11.77 -0.08
N ALA A 127 1.44 -10.53 -0.21
CA ALA A 127 0.01 -10.27 -0.40
C ALA A 127 -0.50 -10.91 -1.69
N LEU A 128 0.23 -10.76 -2.79
CA LEU A 128 -0.13 -11.38 -4.07
C LEU A 128 -0.12 -12.92 -3.99
N ALA A 129 0.84 -13.52 -3.28
CA ALA A 129 0.89 -14.96 -3.06
C ALA A 129 -0.27 -15.49 -2.20
N SER A 130 -0.92 -14.61 -1.42
CA SER A 130 -2.11 -14.91 -0.63
C SER A 130 -3.41 -14.43 -1.28
N ASP A 131 -3.40 -14.06 -2.57
CA ASP A 131 -4.56 -13.52 -3.29
C ASP A 131 -5.16 -12.25 -2.65
N ILE A 132 -4.34 -11.51 -1.89
CA ILE A 132 -4.71 -10.26 -1.23
C ILE A 132 -4.44 -9.11 -2.20
N PRO A 133 -5.46 -8.30 -2.55
CA PRO A 133 -5.29 -7.11 -3.36
C PRO A 133 -4.33 -6.11 -2.73
N VAL A 134 -3.59 -5.39 -3.57
CA VAL A 134 -2.55 -4.44 -3.14
C VAL A 134 -2.79 -3.08 -3.76
N ILE A 135 -2.76 -2.03 -2.93
CA ILE A 135 -2.62 -0.64 -3.37
C ILE A 135 -1.26 -0.12 -2.97
N ILE A 136 -0.59 0.55 -3.91
CA ILE A 136 0.64 1.30 -3.65
C ILE A 136 0.56 2.71 -4.22
N ALA A 137 1.12 3.69 -3.51
CA ALA A 137 1.34 5.02 -4.06
C ALA A 137 2.68 5.10 -4.81
N VAL A 138 2.61 5.60 -6.05
CA VAL A 138 3.75 5.70 -6.97
C VAL A 138 3.79 7.09 -7.57
N SER A 139 4.90 7.82 -7.42
CA SER A 139 5.02 9.12 -8.07
C SER A 139 4.99 8.96 -9.59
N ARG A 140 4.42 9.93 -10.32
CA ARG A 140 4.36 9.89 -11.79
C ARG A 140 5.72 9.64 -12.44
N GLN A 141 6.78 10.19 -11.86
CA GLN A 141 8.16 10.01 -12.31
C GLN A 141 8.67 8.57 -12.15
N SER A 142 8.21 7.86 -11.11
CA SER A 142 8.62 6.48 -10.82
C SER A 142 7.69 5.44 -11.46
N PHE A 143 6.61 5.85 -12.11
CA PHE A 143 5.60 4.93 -12.65
C PHE A 143 6.15 3.96 -13.71
N ALA A 144 7.06 4.42 -14.57
CA ALA A 144 7.69 3.54 -15.55
C ALA A 144 8.54 2.44 -14.90
N ASP A 145 9.22 2.76 -13.79
CA ASP A 145 9.99 1.77 -13.03
C ASP A 145 9.06 0.82 -12.26
N TRP A 146 7.95 1.33 -11.74
CA TRP A 146 6.91 0.52 -11.11
C TRP A 146 6.33 -0.52 -12.08
N ILE A 147 5.99 -0.13 -13.31
CA ILE A 147 5.46 -1.06 -14.31
C ILE A 147 6.45 -2.18 -14.61
N LYS A 148 7.76 -1.88 -14.67
CA LYS A 148 8.80 -2.92 -14.81
C LYS A 148 8.85 -3.84 -13.60
N PHE A 149 8.77 -3.29 -12.39
CA PHE A 149 8.75 -4.05 -11.15
C PHE A 149 7.53 -4.99 -11.06
N ALA A 150 6.35 -4.49 -11.41
CA ALA A 150 5.10 -5.24 -11.42
C ALA A 150 4.95 -6.20 -12.61
N GLY A 151 5.97 -6.33 -13.47
CA GLY A 151 5.89 -7.17 -14.67
C GLY A 151 4.79 -6.77 -15.64
N GLY A 152 4.39 -5.49 -15.65
CA GLY A 152 3.27 -4.98 -16.45
C GLY A 152 1.88 -5.15 -15.83
N MET A 153 1.75 -5.88 -14.72
CA MET A 153 0.45 -6.22 -14.12
C MET A 153 0.04 -5.22 -13.04
N SER A 154 -0.36 -4.01 -13.42
CA SER A 154 -0.85 -3.03 -12.45
C SER A 154 -1.89 -2.09 -13.05
N VAL A 155 -2.97 -1.86 -12.29
CA VAL A 155 -3.98 -0.85 -12.63
C VAL A 155 -3.45 0.52 -12.24
N LYS A 156 -3.42 1.45 -13.19
CA LYS A 156 -3.14 2.86 -12.89
C LYS A 156 -4.41 3.53 -12.36
N LEU A 157 -4.34 4.06 -11.14
CA LEU A 157 -5.40 4.86 -10.51
C LEU A 157 -4.96 6.32 -10.40
N ALA A 158 -5.93 7.23 -10.54
CA ALA A 158 -5.73 8.63 -10.14
C ALA A 158 -5.63 8.73 -8.61
N CYS A 159 -4.94 9.75 -8.11
CA CYS A 159 -4.85 10.07 -6.68
C CYS A 159 -6.14 10.69 -6.13
N GLU A 160 -7.26 9.99 -6.33
CA GLU A 160 -8.60 10.46 -6.02
C GLU A 160 -9.40 9.37 -5.28
N PRO A 161 -10.12 9.71 -4.19
CA PRO A 161 -10.91 8.72 -3.44
C PRO A 161 -11.86 7.88 -4.31
N GLN A 162 -12.51 8.52 -5.29
CA GLN A 162 -13.47 7.87 -6.19
C GLN A 162 -12.82 6.77 -7.04
N ALA A 163 -11.56 6.94 -7.44
CA ALA A 163 -10.82 5.95 -8.22
C ALA A 163 -10.48 4.71 -7.37
N LEU A 164 -10.07 4.91 -6.12
CA LEU A 164 -9.80 3.83 -5.17
C LEU A 164 -11.07 3.04 -4.86
N ASP A 165 -12.18 3.74 -4.58
CA ASP A 165 -13.47 3.12 -4.28
C ASP A 165 -14.04 2.33 -5.46
N ALA A 166 -13.86 2.83 -6.69
CA ALA A 166 -14.30 2.12 -7.89
C ALA A 166 -13.48 0.85 -8.11
N TRP A 167 -12.15 0.93 -7.96
CA TRP A 167 -11.28 -0.23 -8.07
C TRP A 167 -11.58 -1.27 -6.98
N TRP A 168 -11.70 -0.85 -5.72
CA TRP A 168 -12.01 -1.76 -4.62
C TRP A 168 -13.33 -2.48 -4.81
N ARG A 169 -14.39 -1.79 -5.25
CA ARG A 169 -15.67 -2.43 -5.55
C ARG A 169 -15.53 -3.52 -6.61
N SER A 170 -14.75 -3.26 -7.66
CA SER A 170 -14.48 -4.26 -8.71
C SER A 170 -13.76 -5.49 -8.14
N VAL A 171 -12.70 -5.29 -7.36
CA VAL A 171 -11.86 -6.38 -6.84
C VAL A 171 -12.55 -7.17 -5.73
N SER A 172 -13.18 -6.49 -4.77
CA SER A 172 -13.86 -7.13 -3.63
C SER A 172 -15.00 -8.04 -4.07
N LEU A 173 -15.78 -7.65 -5.09
CA LEU A 173 -16.81 -8.51 -5.67
C LEU A 173 -16.23 -9.78 -6.31
N ARG A 174 -15.08 -9.67 -6.99
CA ARG A 174 -14.40 -10.83 -7.57
C ARG A 174 -13.85 -11.76 -6.50
N ASN A 175 -13.23 -11.20 -5.46
CA ASN A 175 -12.75 -11.97 -4.34
C ASN A 175 -13.91 -12.72 -3.67
N ALA A 176 -15.02 -12.05 -3.37
CA ALA A 176 -16.21 -12.70 -2.85
C ALA A 176 -16.72 -13.84 -3.75
N ALA A 177 -16.71 -13.66 -5.08
CA ALA A 177 -17.09 -14.71 -6.03
C ALA A 177 -16.10 -15.89 -6.08
N ARG A 178 -14.81 -15.64 -5.84
CA ARG A 178 -13.75 -16.67 -5.78
C ARG A 178 -13.78 -17.45 -4.47
N THR A 179 -14.12 -16.81 -3.37
CA THR A 179 -14.21 -17.45 -2.04
C THR A 179 -15.55 -18.16 -1.81
N ALA A 180 -16.59 -17.84 -2.59
CA ALA A 180 -17.86 -18.54 -2.52
C ALA A 180 -17.66 -20.03 -2.88
N PRO A 181 -18.11 -20.98 -2.04
CA PRO A 181 -18.01 -22.39 -2.39
C PRO A 181 -18.77 -22.60 -3.70
N ALA A 182 -18.17 -23.34 -4.63
CA ALA A 182 -18.83 -23.76 -5.85
C ALA A 182 -20.16 -24.41 -5.44
N HIS A 183 -21.27 -23.70 -5.65
CA HIS A 183 -22.58 -24.28 -5.46
C HIS A 183 -22.62 -25.49 -6.39
N THR A 184 -22.64 -26.68 -5.80
CA THR A 184 -23.11 -27.88 -6.48
C THR A 184 -24.42 -27.50 -7.14
N THR A 185 -24.41 -27.36 -8.46
CA THR A 185 -25.63 -27.20 -9.21
C THR A 185 -26.52 -28.37 -8.84
N VAL A 186 -27.63 -28.09 -8.17
CA VAL A 186 -28.74 -29.03 -7.96
C VAL A 186 -29.38 -29.27 -9.32
N CYS A 187 -28.68 -30.03 -10.16
CA CYS A 187 -29.09 -30.51 -11.48
C CYS A 187 -28.46 -31.88 -11.79
N GLU A 188 -28.17 -32.67 -10.75
CA GLU A 188 -28.25 -34.14 -10.83
C GLU A 188 -29.49 -34.56 -10.03
N THR A 189 -30.70 -34.23 -10.49
CA THR A 189 -31.61 -35.19 -11.15
C THR A 189 -31.45 -36.61 -10.57
N LEU A 190 -32.25 -37.03 -9.59
CA LEU A 190 -33.59 -37.59 -9.86
C LEU A 190 -33.67 -38.24 -11.25
N LYS A 191 -33.03 -39.40 -11.37
CA LYS A 191 -33.42 -40.50 -12.27
C LYS A 191 -33.23 -41.82 -11.54
#